data_AF-A0A5B7ACM8-F1
#
_entry.id   AF-A0A5B7ACM8-F1
#
_cell.length_a   1.000
_cell.length_b   1.000
_cell.length_c   1.000
_cell.angle_alpha   90.00
_cell.angle_beta   90.00
_cell.angle_gamma   90.00
#
_symmetry.space_group_name_H-M   'P 1'
#
loop_
_entity.id
_entity.type
_entity.pdbx_description
1 polymer ?
#
loop_
_entity_poly.entity_id
_entity_poly.type
_entity_poly.pdbx_seq_one_letter_code
_entity_poly.pdbx_strand_id
1 'polypeptide(L)'
;ISETFVTSTMEALSASSLSSFNITLISTKFPRTQFERPKSIHPFNIRPNSSISSIPRDKVKFKLFTAISSTVSTDQPPEQEIEIHHRQQEKFNWFSQWYPIMPVCDLDKRVPHAKKVMGLDVVVWWDRNESAWKVFDDACPHRLAPLSEGRIDQWGRLQCVYHGWCFNGSGDCKFIPQAPPDGPQFHTFKKACVAIYPSTVQNDIVWFWPNTDPQYKDVVMKKKPPYIPELDDPSYTKSIGNRDIPYGYEILIENLMDPAHVPYAHYGIMRAPQPKNR
;
A
#
# COMPACT_ATOMS: atom_id res chain seq x y z
N ILE A 1 33.22 24.97 61.08
CA ILE A 1 34.30 25.90 60.68
C ILE A 1 34.16 26.09 59.17
N SER A 2 33.70 27.29 58.76
CA SER A 2 33.60 27.90 57.40
C SER A 2 32.92 27.05 56.30
N GLU A 3 31.67 27.28 55.85
CA GLU A 3 31.06 28.48 55.23
C GLU A 3 31.88 29.14 54.10
N THR A 4 31.38 29.02 52.86
CA THR A 4 31.28 30.15 51.93
C THR A 4 30.19 29.89 50.88
N PHE A 5 29.16 30.73 50.92
CA PHE A 5 28.13 30.98 49.93
C PHE A 5 28.62 32.02 48.91
N VAL A 6 28.21 31.89 47.64
CA VAL A 6 28.00 32.99 46.67
C VAL A 6 26.91 32.49 45.69
N THR A 7 25.60 32.73 45.88
CA THR A 7 24.73 33.87 45.47
C THR A 7 24.92 34.51 44.09
N SER A 8 23.82 34.45 43.31
CA SER A 8 23.32 35.40 42.29
C SER A 8 24.06 35.41 40.94
N THR A 9 23.42 35.46 39.77
CA THR A 9 22.26 36.28 39.37
C THR A 9 21.40 35.64 38.27
N MET A 10 20.07 35.81 38.38
CA MET A 10 19.16 35.78 37.24
C MET A 10 19.37 37.04 36.39
N GLU A 11 19.48 36.89 35.07
CA GLU A 11 19.05 37.93 34.14
C GLU A 11 18.13 37.31 33.08
N ALA A 12 16.89 37.79 33.11
CA ALA A 12 15.96 37.76 32.01
C ALA A 12 16.43 38.71 30.91
N LEU A 13 15.97 38.46 29.67
CA LEU A 13 15.82 39.32 28.49
C LEU A 13 16.00 38.39 27.28
N SER A 14 15.19 38.35 26.25
CA SER A 14 14.06 39.18 25.84
C SER A 14 13.37 38.41 24.71
N ALA A 15 12.05 38.31 24.76
CA ALA A 15 11.25 37.88 23.63
C ALA A 15 11.47 38.85 22.45
N SER A 16 12.06 38.38 21.36
CA SER A 16 11.98 39.03 20.06
C SER A 16 10.74 38.53 19.36
N SER A 17 9.67 39.31 19.47
CA SER A 17 8.48 39.20 18.65
C SER A 17 8.87 39.42 17.18
N LEU A 18 8.84 38.36 16.37
CA LEU A 18 8.79 38.52 14.92
C LEU A 18 7.35 38.80 14.53
N SER A 19 7.17 39.90 13.82
CA SER A 19 5.91 40.49 13.41
C SER A 19 4.96 39.46 12.80
N SER A 20 3.75 39.42 13.32
CA SER A 20 2.59 38.81 12.68
C SER A 20 2.46 39.38 11.27
N PHE A 21 2.63 38.55 10.25
CA PHE A 21 2.19 38.89 8.91
C PHE A 21 0.66 38.97 8.94
N ASN A 22 0.13 40.19 9.01
CA ASN A 22 -1.27 40.47 8.75
C ASN A 22 -1.55 40.13 7.28
N ILE A 23 -2.06 38.92 7.04
CA ILE A 23 -2.76 38.62 5.80
C ILE A 23 -4.13 39.27 5.94
N THR A 24 -4.29 40.44 5.34
CA THR A 24 -5.60 41.05 5.11
C THR A 24 -6.43 40.07 4.29
N LEU A 25 -7.41 39.44 4.93
CA LEU A 25 -8.47 38.67 4.28
C LEU A 25 -9.29 39.62 3.40
N ILE A 26 -8.89 39.77 2.14
CA ILE A 26 -9.75 40.34 1.12
C ILE A 26 -10.81 39.28 0.82
N SER A 27 -12.02 39.53 1.33
CA SER A 27 -13.22 38.76 1.01
C SER A 27 -13.57 38.98 -0.46
N THR A 28 -13.06 38.12 -1.34
CA THR A 28 -13.58 38.00 -2.70
C THR A 28 -14.75 37.01 -2.67
N LYS A 29 -15.96 37.56 -2.73
CA LYS A 29 -17.19 36.79 -2.97
C LYS A 29 -17.07 36.12 -4.34
N PHE A 30 -16.75 34.83 -4.38
CA PHE A 30 -16.94 34.03 -5.58
C PHE A 30 -18.44 33.81 -5.82
N PRO A 31 -18.97 34.09 -7.01
CA PRO A 31 -20.36 33.80 -7.32
C PRO A 31 -20.55 32.27 -7.36
N ARG A 32 -21.47 31.81 -6.52
CA ARG A 32 -21.95 30.43 -6.45
C ARG A 32 -22.64 30.08 -7.77
N THR A 33 -21.94 29.42 -8.68
CA THR A 33 -22.57 28.81 -9.85
C THR A 33 -23.36 27.58 -9.41
N GLN A 34 -24.68 27.69 -9.49
CA GLN A 34 -25.59 26.55 -9.33
C GLN A 34 -25.48 25.67 -10.57
N PHE A 35 -24.91 24.48 -10.43
CA PHE A 35 -25.07 23.43 -11.43
C PHE A 35 -26.48 22.87 -11.31
N GLU A 36 -27.39 23.31 -12.19
CA GLU A 36 -28.67 22.64 -12.38
C GLU A 36 -28.43 21.27 -13.04
N ARG A 37 -28.98 20.22 -12.44
CA ARG A 37 -29.02 18.87 -13.03
C ARG A 37 -30.01 18.86 -14.20
N PRO A 38 -29.65 18.35 -15.39
CA PRO A 38 -30.64 18.11 -16.43
C PRO A 38 -31.62 17.03 -15.97
N LYS A 39 -32.91 17.37 -15.95
CA LYS A 39 -34.02 16.41 -15.82
C LYS A 39 -34.05 15.55 -17.08
N SER A 40 -33.75 14.26 -16.97
CA SER A 40 -34.08 13.28 -18.01
C SER A 40 -35.25 12.43 -17.54
N ILE A 41 -36.32 12.53 -18.31
CA ILE A 41 -37.57 11.79 -18.23
C ILE A 41 -37.38 10.52 -19.07
N HIS A 42 -37.46 9.34 -18.44
CA HIS A 42 -38.24 8.18 -18.91
C HIS A 42 -38.04 6.96 -17.98
N PRO A 43 -39.11 6.26 -17.57
CA PRO A 43 -39.02 5.14 -16.63
C PRO A 43 -38.84 3.81 -17.37
N PHE A 44 -37.73 3.11 -17.13
CA PHE A 44 -37.64 1.69 -17.44
C PHE A 44 -37.86 0.89 -16.15
N ASN A 45 -39.08 0.36 -16.03
CA ASN A 45 -39.48 -0.61 -15.02
C ASN A 45 -38.79 -1.95 -15.32
N ILE A 46 -37.94 -2.43 -14.42
CA ILE A 46 -37.57 -3.85 -14.35
C ILE A 46 -37.91 -4.34 -12.94
N ARG A 47 -38.96 -5.16 -12.86
CA ARG A 47 -39.35 -5.89 -11.65
C ARG A 47 -38.38 -7.06 -11.41
N PRO A 48 -37.99 -7.35 -10.16
CA PRO A 48 -37.26 -8.56 -9.83
C PRO A 48 -38.25 -9.70 -9.58
N ASN A 49 -38.13 -10.80 -10.32
CA ASN A 49 -38.74 -12.08 -9.93
C ASN A 49 -37.63 -13.10 -9.68
N SER A 50 -37.82 -13.83 -8.58
CA SER A 50 -36.87 -14.71 -7.93
C SER A 50 -36.85 -16.14 -8.50
N SER A 51 -35.65 -16.73 -8.41
CA SER A 51 -35.30 -18.09 -7.95
C SER A 51 -35.41 -19.34 -8.86
N ILE A 52 -34.45 -20.26 -8.59
CA ILE A 52 -34.29 -21.69 -8.97
C ILE A 52 -33.56 -21.91 -10.31
N SER A 53 -32.50 -22.73 -10.48
CA SER A 53 -31.79 -23.76 -9.71
C SER A 53 -30.40 -24.01 -10.31
N SER A 54 -29.52 -24.61 -9.51
CA SER A 54 -28.21 -25.18 -9.85
C SER A 54 -28.23 -26.27 -10.93
N ILE A 55 -27.32 -26.18 -11.91
CA ILE A 55 -26.90 -27.27 -12.80
C ILE A 55 -25.37 -27.18 -12.99
N PRO A 56 -24.61 -28.30 -12.88
CA PRO A 56 -23.15 -28.29 -12.96
C PRO A 56 -22.68 -28.25 -14.41
N ARG A 57 -21.54 -27.59 -14.69
CA ARG A 57 -20.97 -27.57 -16.04
C ARG A 57 -19.50 -27.98 -16.06
N ASP A 58 -19.30 -29.06 -16.82
CA ASP A 58 -18.07 -29.72 -17.16
C ASP A 58 -17.03 -28.85 -17.87
N LYS A 59 -15.78 -29.34 -17.77
CA LYS A 59 -14.55 -28.89 -18.42
C LYS A 59 -14.76 -28.52 -19.90
N VAL A 60 -14.55 -27.26 -20.24
CA VAL A 60 -14.47 -26.78 -21.63
C VAL A 60 -13.00 -26.75 -22.07
N LYS A 61 -12.65 -27.62 -23.03
CA LYS A 61 -11.36 -27.58 -23.76
C LYS A 61 -11.47 -26.54 -24.88
N PHE A 62 -10.63 -25.50 -24.85
CA PHE A 62 -10.51 -24.57 -25.96
C PHE A 62 -9.68 -25.20 -27.10
N LYS A 63 -10.28 -25.32 -28.29
CA LYS A 63 -9.58 -25.63 -29.54
C LYS A 63 -9.02 -24.31 -30.11
N LEU A 64 -7.71 -24.27 -30.30
CA LEU A 64 -6.99 -23.18 -30.95
C LEU A 64 -7.23 -23.28 -32.47
N PHE A 65 -7.70 -22.21 -33.10
CA PHE A 65 -7.77 -22.11 -34.56
C PHE A 65 -6.49 -21.46 -35.07
N THR A 66 -5.67 -22.23 -35.79
CA THR A 66 -4.47 -21.74 -36.48
C THR A 66 -4.87 -21.27 -37.88
N ALA A 67 -4.73 -19.97 -38.14
CA ALA A 67 -4.83 -19.42 -39.48
C ALA A 67 -3.54 -19.75 -40.28
N ILE A 68 -3.71 -20.33 -41.46
CA ILE A 68 -2.64 -20.66 -42.39
C ILE A 68 -2.34 -19.40 -43.22
N SER A 69 -1.11 -18.87 -43.10
CA SER A 69 -0.60 -17.82 -43.98
C SER A 69 0.35 -18.44 -45.00
N SER A 70 0.17 -18.07 -46.26
CA SER A 70 0.83 -18.59 -47.46
C SER A 70 2.33 -18.32 -47.50
N THR A 71 3.09 -19.33 -47.90
CA THR A 71 4.54 -19.32 -48.11
C THR A 71 4.92 -18.60 -49.41
N VAL A 72 5.88 -17.67 -49.33
CA VAL A 72 6.66 -17.16 -50.46
C VAL A 72 8.11 -17.54 -50.21
N SER A 73 8.68 -18.34 -51.12
CA SER A 73 10.08 -18.76 -51.09
C SER A 73 11.02 -17.59 -51.36
N THR A 74 12.06 -17.48 -50.54
CA THR A 74 13.28 -16.74 -50.90
C THR A 74 14.45 -17.48 -50.26
N ASP A 75 15.45 -17.85 -51.07
CA ASP A 75 16.65 -18.59 -50.67
C ASP A 75 17.40 -17.91 -49.52
N GLN A 76 17.67 -18.65 -48.44
CA GLN A 76 18.56 -18.24 -47.34
C GLN A 76 19.95 -18.88 -47.49
N PRO A 77 21.06 -18.14 -47.25
CA PRO A 77 22.37 -18.73 -47.02
C PRO A 77 22.41 -19.45 -45.65
N PRO A 78 23.35 -20.37 -45.41
CA PRO A 78 23.29 -21.27 -44.26
C PRO A 78 23.40 -20.48 -42.94
N GLU A 79 22.34 -20.56 -42.14
CA GLU A 79 22.32 -20.04 -40.78
C GLU A 79 23.32 -20.84 -39.93
N GLN A 80 24.27 -20.12 -39.34
CA GLN A 80 25.03 -20.65 -38.21
C GLN A 80 24.04 -20.87 -37.07
N GLU A 81 23.86 -22.12 -36.65
CA GLU A 81 23.15 -22.48 -35.42
C GLU A 81 23.81 -21.74 -34.26
N ILE A 82 23.24 -20.60 -33.88
CA ILE A 82 23.51 -19.99 -32.59
C ILE A 82 22.88 -20.96 -31.59
N GLU A 83 23.71 -21.82 -30.99
CA GLU A 83 23.34 -22.55 -29.77
C GLU A 83 22.94 -21.50 -28.72
N ILE A 84 21.65 -21.22 -28.65
CA ILE A 84 21.04 -20.50 -27.55
C ILE A 84 21.19 -21.44 -26.36
N HIS A 85 22.29 -21.27 -25.61
CA HIS A 85 22.39 -21.79 -24.26
C HIS A 85 21.14 -21.34 -23.51
N HIS A 86 20.17 -22.25 -23.36
CA HIS A 86 19.03 -22.11 -22.47
C HIS A 86 19.57 -22.05 -21.03
N ARG A 87 20.12 -20.89 -20.65
CA ARG A 87 20.21 -20.47 -19.27
C ARG A 87 18.77 -20.53 -18.78
N GLN A 88 18.44 -21.49 -17.91
CA GLN A 88 17.14 -21.52 -17.25
C GLN A 88 16.96 -20.16 -16.59
N GLN A 89 16.21 -19.29 -17.25
CA GLN A 89 15.97 -17.95 -16.77
C GLN A 89 15.04 -18.15 -15.58
N GLU A 90 15.58 -18.00 -14.37
CA GLU A 90 14.80 -18.15 -13.15
C GLU A 90 13.56 -17.27 -13.27
N LYS A 91 12.39 -17.91 -13.21
CA LYS A 91 11.11 -17.20 -13.34
C LYS A 91 11.01 -16.23 -12.16
N PHE A 92 10.83 -14.94 -12.46
CA PHE A 92 10.68 -13.93 -11.43
C PHE A 92 9.50 -14.26 -10.50
N ASN A 93 9.78 -14.37 -9.20
CA ASN A 93 8.74 -14.59 -8.20
C ASN A 93 8.25 -13.25 -7.65
N TRP A 94 7.08 -12.83 -8.11
CA TRP A 94 6.41 -11.60 -7.70
C TRP A 94 6.07 -11.55 -6.21
N PHE A 95 5.87 -12.70 -5.56
CA PHE A 95 5.55 -12.78 -4.14
C PHE A 95 6.80 -12.82 -3.23
N SER A 96 8.00 -12.79 -3.83
CA SER A 96 9.28 -12.81 -3.12
C SER A 96 10.08 -11.53 -3.34
N GLN A 97 9.41 -10.38 -3.21
CA GLN A 97 9.97 -9.03 -3.36
C GLN A 97 9.39 -8.06 -2.33
N TRP A 98 10.06 -6.93 -2.11
CA TRP A 98 9.55 -5.85 -1.29
C TRP A 98 8.63 -4.93 -2.09
N TYR A 99 7.46 -4.63 -1.55
CA TYR A 99 6.54 -3.65 -2.11
C TYR A 99 6.21 -2.56 -1.09
N PRO A 100 6.13 -1.29 -1.52
CA PRO A 100 5.67 -0.21 -0.67
C PRO A 100 4.15 -0.34 -0.48
N ILE A 101 3.66 -0.14 0.75
CA ILE A 101 2.22 -0.12 1.03
C ILE A 101 1.72 1.32 1.15
N MET A 102 2.36 2.11 2.02
CA MET A 102 1.90 3.47 2.31
C MET A 102 3.03 4.29 2.96
N PRO A 103 3.13 5.60 2.66
CA PRO A 103 3.91 6.53 3.45
C PRO A 103 3.45 6.55 4.91
N VAL A 104 4.39 6.62 5.86
CA VAL A 104 4.07 6.64 7.30
C VAL A 104 3.27 7.89 7.68
N CYS A 105 3.48 9.01 6.99
CA CYS A 105 2.74 10.25 7.22
C CYS A 105 1.24 10.16 6.89
N ASP A 106 0.86 9.20 6.04
CA ASP A 106 -0.53 9.00 5.61
C ASP A 106 -1.27 7.97 6.49
N LEU A 107 -0.62 7.49 7.56
CA LEU A 107 -1.16 6.50 8.49
C LEU A 107 -1.41 7.08 9.88
N ASP A 108 -2.60 6.87 10.42
CA ASP A 108 -2.96 7.24 11.80
C ASP A 108 -2.75 6.06 12.76
N LYS A 109 -1.78 6.17 13.66
CA LYS A 109 -1.44 5.13 14.66
C LYS A 109 -2.60 4.70 15.58
N ARG A 110 -3.74 5.40 15.56
CA ARG A 110 -4.92 5.09 16.40
C ARG A 110 -5.87 4.09 15.76
N VAL A 111 -5.81 3.91 14.44
CA VAL A 111 -6.75 3.07 13.69
C VAL A 111 -6.03 2.10 12.76
N PRO A 112 -6.59 0.91 12.50
CA PRO A 112 -6.11 0.05 11.44
C PRO A 112 -6.53 0.59 10.06
N HIS A 113 -5.75 0.30 9.01
CA HIS A 113 -5.98 0.79 7.66
C HIS A 113 -6.06 -0.36 6.66
N ALA A 114 -7.16 -0.43 5.92
CA ALA A 114 -7.33 -1.34 4.78
C ALA A 114 -6.42 -0.92 3.63
N LYS A 115 -5.71 -1.89 3.03
CA LYS A 115 -4.91 -1.72 1.83
C LYS A 115 -5.04 -2.95 0.94
N LYS A 116 -5.00 -2.75 -0.37
CA LYS A 116 -4.92 -3.83 -1.35
C LYS A 116 -3.66 -3.64 -2.18
N VAL A 117 -2.72 -4.59 -2.09
CA VAL A 117 -1.46 -4.54 -2.82
C VAL A 117 -1.21 -5.90 -3.47
N MET A 118 -0.89 -5.92 -4.76
CA MET A 118 -0.74 -7.17 -5.54
C MET A 118 -1.99 -8.09 -5.48
N GLY A 119 -3.17 -7.50 -5.31
CA GLY A 119 -4.43 -8.23 -5.13
C GLY A 119 -4.67 -8.80 -3.73
N LEU A 120 -3.71 -8.68 -2.81
CA LEU A 120 -3.84 -9.11 -1.42
C LEU A 120 -4.50 -8.03 -0.58
N ASP A 121 -5.56 -8.38 0.14
CA ASP A 121 -6.20 -7.52 1.13
C ASP A 121 -5.42 -7.61 2.45
N VAL A 122 -4.80 -6.51 2.85
CA VAL A 122 -3.95 -6.42 4.04
C VAL A 122 -4.38 -5.27 4.94
N VAL A 123 -4.17 -5.45 6.24
CA VAL A 123 -4.38 -4.41 7.25
C VAL A 123 -3.04 -3.91 7.75
N VAL A 124 -2.83 -2.59 7.64
CA VAL A 124 -1.70 -1.89 8.24
C VAL A 124 -2.16 -1.27 9.55
N TRP A 125 -1.53 -1.65 10.65
CA TRP A 125 -1.92 -1.17 11.99
C TRP A 125 -0.72 -0.96 12.89
N TRP A 126 -0.88 -0.13 13.91
CA TRP A 126 0.17 0.19 14.87
C TRP A 126 0.07 -0.70 16.11
N ASP A 127 1.04 -1.58 16.31
CA ASP A 127 1.16 -2.31 17.57
C ASP A 127 1.74 -1.39 18.63
N ARG A 128 0.92 -1.02 19.63
CA ARG A 128 1.36 -0.16 20.73
C ARG A 128 2.34 -0.84 21.67
N ASN A 129 2.31 -2.17 21.78
CA ASN A 129 3.18 -2.92 22.67
C ASN A 129 4.60 -3.02 22.10
N GLU A 130 4.72 -3.16 20.78
CA GLU A 130 6.01 -3.19 20.09
C GLU A 130 6.46 -1.83 19.54
N SER A 131 5.58 -0.81 19.59
CA SER A 131 5.80 0.50 18.96
C SER A 131 6.24 0.38 17.49
N ALA A 132 5.52 -0.45 16.74
CA ALA A 132 5.85 -0.77 15.36
C ALA A 132 4.61 -0.90 14.47
N TRP A 133 4.75 -0.52 13.20
CA TRP A 133 3.76 -0.83 12.17
C TRP A 133 3.81 -2.33 11.84
N LYS A 134 2.64 -2.94 11.70
CA LYS A 134 2.45 -4.35 11.37
C LYS A 134 1.50 -4.48 10.18
N VAL A 135 1.71 -5.54 9.40
CA VAL A 135 0.93 -5.84 8.20
C VAL A 135 0.40 -7.27 8.29
N PHE A 136 -0.91 -7.42 8.40
CA PHE A 136 -1.58 -8.72 8.47
C PHE A 136 -2.47 -8.93 7.26
N ASP A 137 -2.92 -10.17 7.05
CA ASP A 137 -4.12 -10.41 6.24
C ASP A 137 -5.29 -9.60 6.81
N ASP A 138 -6.05 -8.94 5.93
CA ASP A 138 -7.25 -8.21 6.33
C ASP A 138 -8.47 -9.13 6.49
N ALA A 139 -8.29 -10.23 7.21
CA ALA A 139 -9.32 -11.23 7.42
C ALA A 139 -9.15 -11.87 8.79
N CYS A 140 -10.15 -11.69 9.66
CA CYS A 140 -10.15 -12.33 10.96
C CYS A 140 -10.28 -13.86 10.80
N PRO A 141 -9.39 -14.69 11.39
CA PRO A 141 -9.42 -16.14 11.21
C PRO A 141 -10.69 -16.81 11.77
N HIS A 142 -11.48 -16.09 12.57
CA HIS A 142 -12.76 -16.60 13.10
C HIS A 142 -13.85 -16.70 12.01
N ARG A 143 -14.16 -15.58 11.33
CA ARG A 143 -15.28 -15.48 10.37
C ARG A 143 -14.99 -14.53 9.20
N LEU A 144 -13.71 -14.29 8.91
CA LEU A 144 -13.21 -13.49 7.78
C LEU A 144 -13.66 -12.03 7.76
N ALA A 145 -14.13 -11.50 8.89
CA ALA A 145 -14.42 -10.07 9.00
C ALA A 145 -13.11 -9.27 8.79
N PRO A 146 -13.15 -8.17 8.02
CA PRO A 146 -11.99 -7.32 7.82
C PRO A 146 -11.50 -6.79 9.16
N LEU A 147 -10.21 -6.96 9.43
CA LEU A 147 -9.57 -6.48 10.64
C LEU A 147 -9.33 -4.97 10.59
N SER A 148 -9.25 -4.41 9.39
CA SER A 148 -9.19 -2.98 9.11
C SER A 148 -10.43 -2.19 9.53
N GLU A 149 -11.59 -2.85 9.63
CA GLU A 149 -12.81 -2.28 10.22
C GLU A 149 -12.82 -2.38 11.76
N GLY A 150 -11.78 -2.96 12.33
CA GLY A 150 -11.57 -3.13 13.76
C GLY A 150 -11.06 -1.86 14.46
N ARG A 151 -10.35 -2.07 15.56
CA ARG A 151 -9.77 -0.99 16.38
C ARG A 151 -8.53 -1.46 17.10
N ILE A 152 -7.73 -0.52 17.58
CA ILE A 152 -6.66 -0.82 18.54
C ILE A 152 -7.26 -0.78 19.95
N ASP A 153 -7.37 -1.94 20.60
CA ASP A 153 -7.98 -2.04 21.94
C ASP A 153 -7.12 -1.34 23.00
N GLN A 154 -7.67 -1.14 24.21
CA GLN A 154 -7.00 -0.44 25.31
C GLN A 154 -5.68 -1.09 25.77
N TRP A 155 -5.41 -2.34 25.39
CA TRP A 155 -4.16 -3.06 25.66
C TRP A 155 -3.19 -3.02 24.47
N GLY A 156 -3.48 -2.22 23.45
CA GLY A 156 -2.58 -2.03 22.32
C GLY A 156 -2.65 -3.10 21.23
N ARG A 157 -3.67 -3.97 21.25
CA ARG A 157 -3.82 -5.08 20.30
C ARG A 157 -4.78 -4.72 19.17
N LEU A 158 -4.65 -5.39 18.03
CA LEU A 158 -5.64 -5.30 16.97
C LEU A 158 -6.88 -6.10 17.34
N GLN A 159 -8.01 -5.43 17.49
CA GLN A 159 -9.28 -6.04 17.88
C GLN A 159 -10.26 -6.07 16.70
N CYS A 160 -10.71 -7.26 16.34
CA CYS A 160 -11.70 -7.49 15.31
C CYS A 160 -13.05 -6.86 15.68
N VAL A 161 -13.67 -6.16 14.73
CA VAL A 161 -14.98 -5.50 14.91
C VAL A 161 -16.10 -6.48 15.22
N TYR A 162 -16.03 -7.70 14.67
CA TYR A 162 -17.17 -8.60 14.69
C TYR A 162 -17.41 -9.22 16.07
N HIS A 163 -16.43 -9.95 16.60
CA HIS A 163 -16.56 -10.65 17.88
C HIS A 163 -15.51 -10.22 18.90
N GLY A 164 -14.70 -9.21 18.60
CA GLY A 164 -13.75 -8.65 19.55
C GLY A 164 -12.51 -9.51 19.82
N TRP A 165 -12.20 -10.49 18.95
CA TRP A 165 -10.93 -11.24 19.03
C TRP A 165 -9.75 -10.28 18.89
N CYS A 166 -8.76 -10.40 19.77
CA CYS A 166 -7.61 -9.50 19.82
C CYS A 166 -6.30 -10.21 19.47
N PHE A 167 -5.50 -9.58 18.61
CA PHE A 167 -4.25 -10.10 18.08
C PHE A 167 -3.07 -9.19 18.46
N ASN A 168 -1.92 -9.77 18.81
CA ASN A 168 -0.67 -9.00 18.96
C ASN A 168 0.06 -8.84 17.62
N GLY A 169 1.18 -8.11 17.60
CA GLY A 169 2.03 -7.88 16.44
C GLY A 169 2.63 -9.14 15.79
N SER A 170 2.65 -10.27 16.49
CA SER A 170 3.06 -11.58 15.95
C SER A 170 1.90 -12.36 15.30
N GLY A 171 0.69 -11.80 15.29
CA GLY A 171 -0.51 -12.43 14.76
C GLY A 171 -1.18 -13.43 15.70
N ASP A 172 -0.67 -13.61 16.92
CA ASP A 172 -1.26 -14.52 17.89
C ASP A 172 -2.58 -13.97 18.44
N CYS A 173 -3.61 -14.81 18.49
CA CYS A 173 -4.84 -14.48 19.23
C CYS A 173 -4.56 -14.48 20.73
N LYS A 174 -4.55 -13.30 21.34
CA LYS A 174 -4.28 -13.11 22.78
C LYS A 174 -5.54 -13.07 23.62
N PHE A 175 -6.69 -12.78 23.04
CA PHE A 175 -7.94 -12.67 23.79
C PHE A 175 -9.17 -12.92 22.91
N ILE A 176 -10.10 -13.70 23.45
CA ILE A 176 -11.41 -13.96 22.88
C ILE A 176 -12.42 -13.62 23.96
N PRO A 177 -13.22 -12.55 23.81
CA PRO A 177 -14.13 -12.11 24.88
C PRO A 177 -15.15 -13.17 25.32
N GLN A 178 -15.52 -14.08 24.42
CA GLN A 178 -16.54 -15.10 24.65
C GLN A 178 -15.97 -16.39 25.26
N ALA A 179 -14.65 -16.50 25.40
CA ALA A 179 -14.05 -17.72 25.88
C ALA A 179 -13.90 -17.72 27.41
N PRO A 180 -14.08 -18.88 28.08
CA PRO A 180 -13.99 -18.95 29.53
C PRO A 180 -12.58 -18.64 30.02
N PRO A 181 -12.41 -18.03 31.21
CA PRO A 181 -11.09 -17.73 31.79
C PRO A 181 -10.20 -18.97 31.93
N ASP A 182 -10.80 -20.10 32.31
CA ASP A 182 -10.12 -21.39 32.48
C ASP A 182 -10.05 -22.21 31.17
N GLY A 183 -10.31 -21.56 30.04
CA GLY A 183 -10.30 -22.16 28.72
C GLY A 183 -8.89 -22.47 28.21
N PRO A 184 -8.78 -23.21 27.09
CA PRO A 184 -7.50 -23.49 26.47
C PRO A 184 -6.83 -22.21 25.95
N GLN A 185 -5.51 -22.19 25.97
CA GLN A 185 -4.72 -21.04 25.52
C GLN A 185 -4.83 -20.86 23.99
N PHE A 186 -5.61 -19.87 23.53
CA PHE A 186 -5.99 -19.76 22.11
C PHE A 186 -4.81 -19.57 21.15
N HIS A 187 -3.75 -18.89 21.58
CA HIS A 187 -2.53 -18.68 20.78
C HIS A 187 -1.79 -19.98 20.42
N THR A 188 -2.07 -21.09 21.12
CA THR A 188 -1.50 -22.40 20.77
C THR A 188 -2.18 -23.02 19.54
N PHE A 189 -3.41 -22.60 19.22
CA PHE A 189 -4.12 -23.03 18.02
C PHE A 189 -3.72 -22.17 16.84
N LYS A 190 -2.93 -22.72 15.91
CA LYS A 190 -2.50 -22.02 14.69
C LYS A 190 -3.66 -21.44 13.86
N LYS A 191 -4.83 -22.09 13.88
CA LYS A 191 -6.06 -21.62 13.21
C LYS A 191 -6.68 -20.37 13.85
N ALA A 192 -6.29 -20.04 15.09
CA ALA A 192 -6.72 -18.82 15.76
C ALA A 192 -5.78 -17.65 15.48
N CYS A 193 -4.58 -17.87 14.95
CA CYS A 193 -3.64 -16.81 14.62
C CYS A 193 -3.96 -16.21 13.24
N VAL A 194 -3.77 -14.90 13.10
CA VAL A 194 -3.85 -14.22 11.80
C VAL A 194 -2.52 -14.35 11.07
N ALA A 195 -2.56 -14.47 9.75
CA ALA A 195 -1.35 -14.49 8.95
C ALA A 195 -0.68 -13.11 8.94
N ILE A 196 0.64 -13.12 9.06
CA ILE A 196 1.46 -11.90 9.14
C ILE A 196 2.39 -11.82 7.94
N TYR A 197 2.57 -10.62 7.41
CA TYR A 197 3.54 -10.36 6.36
C TYR A 197 4.80 -9.76 6.98
N PRO A 198 6.01 -10.26 6.64
CA PRO A 198 7.24 -9.59 6.98
C PRO A 198 7.18 -8.14 6.50
N SER A 199 7.41 -7.20 7.41
CA SER A 199 7.23 -5.78 7.15
C SER A 199 8.27 -4.97 7.89
N THR A 200 8.61 -3.81 7.33
CA THR A 200 9.57 -2.87 7.92
C THR A 200 9.25 -1.45 7.48
N VAL A 201 9.69 -0.48 8.27
CA VAL A 201 9.69 0.93 7.86
C VAL A 201 11.08 1.28 7.34
N GLN A 202 11.15 1.83 6.13
CA GLN A 202 12.39 2.33 5.54
C GLN A 202 12.08 3.55 4.65
N ASN A 203 12.88 4.61 4.75
CA ASN A 203 12.68 5.89 4.06
C ASN A 203 11.24 6.43 4.22
N ASP A 204 10.71 6.39 5.45
CA ASP A 204 9.33 6.81 5.82
C ASP A 204 8.20 6.09 5.07
N ILE A 205 8.45 4.88 4.56
CA ILE A 205 7.46 4.02 3.90
C ILE A 205 7.30 2.72 4.69
N VAL A 206 6.05 2.27 4.87
CA VAL A 206 5.77 0.90 5.30
C VAL A 206 5.94 -0.03 4.10
N TRP A 207 6.91 -0.93 4.18
CA TRP A 207 7.16 -1.98 3.20
C TRP A 207 6.67 -3.33 3.71
N PHE A 208 6.19 -4.18 2.80
CA PHE A 208 5.91 -5.58 3.11
C PHE A 208 6.45 -6.53 2.05
N TRP A 209 6.66 -7.76 2.50
CA TRP A 209 6.95 -8.91 1.68
C TRP A 209 5.67 -9.74 1.55
N PRO A 210 5.06 -9.87 0.36
CA PRO A 210 3.74 -10.45 0.15
C PRO A 210 3.76 -11.99 0.19
N ASN A 211 4.38 -12.57 1.21
CA ASN A 211 4.41 -14.00 1.45
C ASN A 211 4.46 -14.27 2.97
N THR A 212 3.51 -15.05 3.44
CA THR A 212 3.31 -15.37 4.87
C THR A 212 3.99 -16.67 5.28
N ASP A 213 4.69 -17.36 4.36
CA ASP A 213 5.44 -18.58 4.66
C ASP A 213 6.49 -18.30 5.77
N PRO A 214 6.52 -19.09 6.85
CA PRO A 214 7.46 -18.94 7.96
C PRO A 214 8.94 -18.83 7.55
N GLN A 215 9.34 -19.36 6.39
CA GLN A 215 10.72 -19.24 5.89
C GLN A 215 11.14 -17.79 5.62
N TYR A 216 10.18 -16.89 5.38
CA TYR A 216 10.41 -15.47 5.10
C TYR A 216 10.30 -14.58 6.33
N LYS A 217 10.06 -15.12 7.53
CA LYS A 217 9.93 -14.31 8.76
C LYS A 217 11.12 -13.37 8.99
N ASP A 218 12.32 -13.82 8.64
CA ASP A 218 13.59 -13.08 8.81
C ASP A 218 14.08 -12.47 7.49
N VAL A 219 13.22 -12.32 6.48
CA VAL A 219 13.62 -11.84 5.15
C VAL A 219 14.22 -10.44 5.19
N VAL A 220 13.77 -9.58 6.11
CA VAL A 220 14.32 -8.23 6.35
C VAL A 220 15.83 -8.26 6.61
N MET A 221 16.33 -9.30 7.28
CA MET A 221 17.76 -9.46 7.60
C MET A 221 18.58 -9.91 6.39
N LYS A 222 17.96 -10.64 5.46
CA LYS A 222 18.62 -11.21 4.27
C LYS A 222 18.56 -10.27 3.08
N LYS A 223 17.43 -9.57 2.92
CA LYS A 223 17.14 -8.67 1.81
C LYS A 223 16.29 -7.52 2.37
N LYS A 224 16.84 -6.31 2.34
CA LYS A 224 16.11 -5.09 2.71
C LYS A 224 15.32 -4.53 1.52
N PRO A 225 14.31 -3.68 1.74
CA PRO A 225 13.72 -2.89 0.67
C PRO A 225 14.78 -2.03 -0.03
N PRO A 226 14.52 -1.55 -1.26
CA PRO A 226 15.38 -0.57 -1.94
C PRO A 226 15.63 0.64 -1.03
N TYR A 227 16.90 1.02 -0.88
CA TYR A 227 17.32 2.13 -0.02
C TYR A 227 17.78 3.32 -0.85
N ILE A 228 17.26 4.51 -0.54
CA ILE A 228 17.62 5.77 -1.19
C ILE A 228 18.18 6.70 -0.10
N PRO A 229 19.52 6.85 0.01
CA PRO A 229 20.15 7.65 1.07
C PRO A 229 19.64 9.09 1.15
N GLU A 230 19.35 9.70 0.01
CA GLU A 230 18.88 11.09 -0.12
C GLU A 230 17.52 11.31 0.55
N LEU A 231 16.72 10.25 0.77
CA LEU A 231 15.46 10.37 1.51
C LEU A 231 15.64 10.48 3.02
N ASP A 232 16.81 10.11 3.56
CA ASP A 232 17.11 10.25 5.00
C ASP A 232 18.07 11.42 5.28
N ASP A 233 18.64 12.03 4.25
CA ASP A 233 19.54 13.16 4.38
C ASP A 233 18.74 14.46 4.63
N PRO A 234 18.92 15.14 5.78
CA PRO A 234 18.21 16.37 6.11
C PRO A 234 18.59 17.56 5.23
N SER A 235 19.66 17.48 4.44
CA SER A 235 20.01 18.49 3.45
C SER A 235 19.11 18.46 2.20
N TYR A 236 18.34 17.38 2.02
CA TYR A 236 17.37 17.23 0.94
C TYR A 236 15.95 17.55 1.41
N THR A 237 15.14 18.10 0.51
CA THR A 237 13.69 18.17 0.70
C THR A 237 13.05 17.00 -0.03
N LYS A 238 12.26 16.21 0.68
CA LYS A 238 11.47 15.13 0.09
C LYS A 238 9.98 15.46 0.11
N SER A 239 9.30 15.06 -0.96
CA SER A 239 7.83 15.02 -1.03
C SER A 239 7.44 13.56 -1.22
N ILE A 240 6.66 13.04 -0.29
CA ILE A 240 6.15 11.67 -0.32
C ILE A 240 4.63 11.70 -0.30
N GLY A 241 4.01 10.77 -1.02
CA GLY A 241 2.57 10.63 -1.03
C GLY A 241 2.14 9.37 -1.78
N ASN A 242 0.87 9.01 -1.61
CA ASN A 242 0.23 7.93 -2.32
C ASN A 242 -0.95 8.45 -3.15
N ARG A 243 -1.20 7.81 -4.30
CA ARG A 243 -2.36 8.10 -5.14
C ARG A 243 -2.84 6.84 -5.83
N ASP A 244 -4.12 6.54 -5.67
CA ASP A 244 -4.79 5.50 -6.45
C ASP A 244 -5.11 6.03 -7.84
N ILE A 245 -4.71 5.27 -8.85
CA ILE A 245 -4.95 5.60 -10.25
C ILE A 245 -5.64 4.42 -10.93
N PRO A 246 -6.72 4.62 -11.70
CA PRO A 246 -7.57 3.54 -12.19
C PRO A 246 -7.02 2.85 -13.45
N TYR A 247 -5.75 2.44 -13.43
CA TYR A 247 -5.11 1.63 -14.47
C TYR A 247 -3.99 0.75 -13.90
N GLY A 248 -3.58 -0.27 -14.67
CA GLY A 248 -2.54 -1.21 -14.27
C GLY A 248 -1.17 -0.56 -14.10
N TYR A 249 -0.33 -1.14 -13.25
CA TYR A 249 1.02 -0.62 -12.98
C TYR A 249 1.90 -0.67 -14.24
N GLU A 250 1.68 -1.66 -15.11
CA GLU A 250 2.38 -1.84 -16.37
C GLU A 250 2.22 -0.62 -17.29
N ILE A 251 1.01 -0.04 -17.34
CA ILE A 251 0.71 1.16 -18.13
C ILE A 251 1.41 2.39 -17.53
N LEU A 252 1.46 2.48 -16.19
CA LEU A 252 2.16 3.56 -15.51
C LEU A 252 3.68 3.50 -15.78
N ILE A 253 4.26 2.31 -15.72
CA ILE A 253 5.68 2.10 -15.99
C ILE A 253 6.00 2.39 -17.46
N GLU A 254 5.18 1.93 -18.40
CA GLU A 254 5.34 2.27 -19.82
C GLU A 254 5.29 3.79 -20.05
N ASN A 255 4.32 4.48 -19.44
CA ASN A 255 4.22 5.93 -19.54
C ASN A 255 5.46 6.64 -18.95
N LEU A 256 5.95 6.19 -17.79
CA LEU A 256 7.13 6.78 -17.15
C LEU A 256 8.41 6.57 -17.98
N MET A 257 8.51 5.43 -18.67
CA MET A 257 9.69 5.07 -19.47
C MET A 257 9.69 5.63 -20.89
N ASP A 258 8.56 6.16 -21.38
CA ASP A 258 8.47 6.76 -22.71
C ASP A 258 8.85 8.26 -22.70
N PRO A 259 10.04 8.67 -23.18
CA PRO A 259 10.38 10.08 -23.27
C PRO A 259 9.56 10.84 -24.33
N ALA A 260 8.94 10.15 -25.30
CA ALA A 260 8.25 10.79 -26.41
C ALA A 260 6.96 11.50 -25.98
N HIS A 261 6.28 11.02 -24.93
CA HIS A 261 5.10 11.71 -24.39
C HIS A 261 5.44 13.05 -23.73
N VAL A 262 6.67 13.26 -23.25
CA VAL A 262 7.04 14.40 -22.40
C VAL A 262 6.77 15.76 -23.06
N PRO A 263 7.29 16.04 -24.28
CA PRO A 263 7.08 17.34 -24.92
C PRO A 263 5.63 17.63 -25.31
N TYR A 264 4.83 16.59 -25.57
CA TYR A 264 3.45 16.74 -26.05
C TYR A 264 2.46 16.79 -24.88
N ALA A 265 2.42 15.76 -24.04
CA ALA A 265 1.43 15.62 -22.97
C ALA A 265 1.62 16.63 -21.84
N HIS A 266 2.84 17.14 -21.64
CA HIS A 266 3.17 18.12 -20.60
C HIS A 266 3.46 19.52 -21.17
N TYR A 267 3.00 19.81 -22.39
CA TYR A 267 3.14 21.13 -23.01
C TYR A 267 2.52 22.22 -22.13
N GLY A 268 3.31 23.27 -21.82
CA GLY A 268 2.89 24.37 -20.94
C GLY A 268 2.85 24.04 -19.44
N ILE A 269 3.10 22.78 -19.05
CA ILE A 269 3.12 22.32 -17.65
C ILE A 269 4.57 22.08 -17.21
N MET A 270 5.34 21.32 -17.99
CA MET A 270 6.76 21.08 -17.73
C MET A 270 7.64 21.93 -18.64
N ARG A 271 8.77 22.39 -18.10
CA ARG A 271 9.82 23.01 -18.91
C ARG A 271 10.57 21.93 -19.69
N ALA A 272 10.03 21.52 -20.84
CA ALA A 272 10.77 20.72 -21.80
C ALA A 272 11.74 21.62 -22.59
N PRO A 273 12.97 21.15 -22.89
CA PRO A 273 13.85 21.84 -23.82
C PRO A 273 13.13 22.04 -25.15
N GLN A 274 13.02 23.28 -25.61
CA GLN A 274 12.45 23.55 -26.93
C GLN A 274 13.43 23.04 -27.98
N PRO A 275 12.97 22.26 -28.98
CA PRO A 275 13.84 21.89 -30.09
C PRO A 275 14.34 23.18 -30.77
N LYS A 276 15.65 23.27 -31.01
CA LYS A 276 16.19 24.35 -31.84
C LYS A 276 15.51 24.26 -33.21
N ASN A 277 15.00 25.39 -33.69
CA ASN A 277 14.25 25.51 -34.95
C ASN A 277 14.81 24.57 -36.03
N ARG A 278 13.93 23.70 -36.54
CA ARG A 278 14.18 22.82 -37.67
C ARG A 278 13.98 23.57 -38.97
#